data_AF-A0A370IE20-F1
#
_entry.id   AF-A0A370IE20-F1
#
_cell.length_a   1.000
_cell.length_b   1.000
_cell.length_c   1.000
_cell.angle_alpha   90.00
_cell.angle_beta   90.00
_cell.angle_gamma   90.00
#
_symmetry.space_group_name_H-M   'P 1'
#
loop_
_entity.id
_entity.type
_entity.pdbx_description
1 polymer ?
#
loop_
_entity_poly.entity_id
_entity_poly.type
_entity_poly.pdbx_seq_one_letter_code
_entity_poly.pdbx_strand_id
1 'polypeptide(L)'
;MAKKPLKPPSVPPGARHSFFVYMQGLVVDNGDLSTPQLGRLLDYSHQAVYKALTGPRMPSRAMAANLAKVVGGEAAAKTALRLWSAGVHEERGLAETAVDDSADHEPPAAPTALDIARVILGDNERAATDEVARRRWSLPARPGYRARAALAAEMRGLAAEVGAVADWFICETTRRNLSDWLCGRAIPSLHNLVNFGYELRLDEAGWTQLLGLHTAAVAEARANTSWHVAYPE
;
A
#
# COMPACT_ATOMS: atom_id res chain seq x y z
N MET A 1 28.39 28.30 11.56
CA MET A 1 28.67 27.55 10.32
C MET A 1 27.50 27.77 9.38
N ALA A 2 27.72 28.32 8.19
CA ALA A 2 26.65 28.53 7.21
C ALA A 2 26.05 27.17 6.82
N LYS A 3 24.76 26.96 7.11
CA LYS A 3 24.05 25.72 6.75
C LYS A 3 24.01 25.62 5.24
N LYS A 4 24.32 24.44 4.71
CA LYS A 4 24.26 24.20 3.26
C LYS A 4 22.79 24.37 2.83
N PRO A 5 22.48 25.30 1.91
CA PRO A 5 21.10 25.55 1.52
C PRO A 5 20.46 24.28 0.95
N LEU A 6 19.16 24.09 1.21
CA LEU A 6 18.40 23.00 0.62
C LEU A 6 18.52 23.07 -0.90
N LYS A 7 18.61 21.89 -1.54
CA LYS A 7 18.63 21.85 -2.99
C LYS A 7 17.29 22.37 -3.52
N PRO A 8 17.29 23.09 -4.66
CA PRO A 8 16.05 23.46 -5.32
C PRO A 8 15.22 22.20 -5.62
N PRO A 9 13.88 22.31 -5.65
CA PRO A 9 13.01 21.19 -5.97
C PRO A 9 13.40 20.54 -7.30
N SER A 10 13.38 19.21 -7.36
CA SER A 10 13.73 18.44 -8.57
C SER A 10 12.61 18.37 -9.62
N VAL A 11 11.52 19.12 -9.42
CA VAL A 11 10.31 19.09 -10.24
C VAL A 11 10.21 20.33 -11.13
N PRO A 12 9.65 20.22 -12.35
CA PRO A 12 9.43 21.36 -13.22
C PRO A 12 8.44 22.37 -12.59
N PRO A 13 8.47 23.65 -13.01
CA PRO A 13 7.52 24.66 -12.53
C PRO A 13 6.07 24.21 -12.71
N GLY A 14 5.28 24.30 -11.64
CA GLY A 14 3.91 23.78 -11.55
C GLY A 14 3.36 23.81 -10.12
N ALA A 15 2.22 23.19 -9.89
CA ALA A 15 1.61 23.00 -8.58
C ALA A 15 2.50 22.17 -7.65
N ARG A 16 3.18 21.14 -8.17
CA ARG A 16 4.15 20.36 -7.38
C ARG A 16 5.33 21.21 -6.94
N HIS A 17 5.89 21.99 -7.85
CA HIS A 17 6.96 22.92 -7.54
C HIS A 17 6.51 23.96 -6.50
N SER A 18 5.30 24.49 -6.65
CA SER A 18 4.71 25.46 -5.71
C SER A 18 4.57 24.88 -4.30
N PHE A 19 4.19 23.60 -4.18
CA PHE A 19 4.20 22.89 -2.90
C PHE A 19 5.61 22.82 -2.30
N PHE A 20 6.61 22.36 -3.06
CA PHE A 20 7.97 22.21 -2.51
C PHE A 20 8.61 23.56 -2.15
N VAL A 21 8.45 24.58 -2.98
CA VAL A 21 8.92 25.94 -2.68
C VAL A 21 8.26 26.47 -1.41
N TYR A 22 6.95 26.28 -1.26
CA TYR A 22 6.25 26.67 -0.05
C TYR A 22 6.80 25.97 1.20
N MET A 23 6.98 24.64 1.13
CA MET A 23 7.50 23.87 2.26
C MET A 23 8.95 24.24 2.61
N GLN A 24 9.79 24.49 1.61
CA GLN A 24 11.17 24.96 1.83
C GLN A 24 11.19 26.37 2.44
N GLY A 25 10.38 27.30 1.91
CA GLY A 25 10.22 28.64 2.46
C GLY A 25 9.75 28.60 3.91
N LEU A 26 8.77 27.76 4.21
CA LEU A 26 8.27 27.56 5.57
C LEU A 26 9.39 27.14 6.54
N VAL A 27 10.28 26.24 6.13
CA VAL A 27 11.43 25.82 6.95
C VAL A 27 12.43 26.95 7.16
N VAL A 28 12.74 27.70 6.09
CA VAL A 28 13.68 28.83 6.15
C VAL A 28 13.15 29.94 7.06
N ASP A 29 11.87 30.31 6.89
CA ASP A 29 11.23 31.40 7.62
C ASP A 29 11.06 31.09 9.12
N ASN A 30 11.02 29.81 9.51
CA ASN A 30 10.85 29.35 10.88
C ASN A 30 12.14 28.81 11.51
N GLY A 31 13.28 29.44 11.21
CA GLY A 31 14.56 29.18 11.88
C GLY A 31 15.48 28.17 11.19
N ASP A 32 15.20 27.86 9.92
CA ASP A 32 16.03 27.01 9.06
C ASP A 32 16.42 25.69 9.74
N LEU A 33 15.41 24.99 10.26
CA LEU A 33 15.61 23.73 10.97
C LEU A 33 16.23 22.70 10.03
N SER A 34 17.33 22.07 10.48
CA SER A 34 17.99 21.03 9.68
C SER A 34 17.10 19.79 9.52
N THR A 35 17.24 19.06 8.41
CA THR A 35 16.45 17.84 8.18
C THR A 35 16.57 16.79 9.29
N PRO A 36 17.71 16.59 10.00
CA PRO A 36 17.76 15.71 11.15
C PRO A 36 17.00 16.24 12.37
N GLN A 37 16.96 17.57 12.57
CA GLN A 37 16.17 18.17 13.66
C GLN A 37 14.67 17.98 13.41
N LEU A 38 14.21 18.29 12.19
CA LEU A 38 12.83 18.06 11.77
C LEU A 38 12.45 16.58 11.87
N GLY A 39 13.35 15.67 11.48
CA GLY A 39 13.14 14.24 11.61
C GLY A 39 12.87 13.81 13.06
N ARG A 40 13.65 14.33 14.02
CA ARG A 40 13.41 14.06 15.45
C ARG A 40 12.09 14.63 15.97
N LEU A 41 11.70 15.82 15.50
CA LEU A 41 10.44 16.46 15.91
C LEU A 41 9.19 15.73 15.40
N LEU A 42 9.31 15.09 14.23
CA LEU A 42 8.20 14.45 13.53
C LEU A 42 8.20 12.93 13.61
N ASP A 43 9.18 12.35 14.31
CA ASP A 43 9.45 10.90 14.34
C ASP A 43 9.62 10.28 12.94
N TYR A 44 10.36 10.97 12.08
CA TYR A 44 10.72 10.50 10.74
C TYR A 44 12.24 10.47 10.53
N SER A 45 12.69 9.60 9.62
CA SER A 45 14.09 9.61 9.20
C SER A 45 14.45 10.92 8.49
N HIS A 46 15.70 11.39 8.67
CA HIS A 46 16.18 12.60 8.00
C HIS A 46 16.09 12.50 6.46
N GLN A 47 16.22 11.29 5.90
CA GLN A 47 16.06 11.01 4.47
C GLN A 47 14.62 11.19 4.01
N ALA A 48 13.64 10.77 4.81
CA ALA A 48 12.23 10.97 4.51
C ALA A 48 11.88 12.46 4.50
N VAL A 49 12.35 13.22 5.49
CA VAL A 49 12.18 14.67 5.54
C VAL A 49 12.86 15.34 4.34
N TYR A 50 14.08 14.94 4.01
CA TYR A 50 14.80 15.47 2.85
C TYR A 50 14.02 15.24 1.54
N LYS A 51 13.50 14.02 1.34
CA LYS A 51 12.65 13.70 0.18
C LYS A 51 11.32 14.45 0.20
N ALA A 52 10.73 14.68 1.36
CA ALA A 52 9.50 15.48 1.47
C ALA A 52 9.70 16.96 1.09
N LEU A 53 10.92 17.48 1.24
CA LEU A 53 11.26 18.87 0.92
C LEU A 53 11.85 19.07 -0.48
N THR A 54 12.45 18.04 -1.09
CA THR A 54 13.23 18.18 -2.33
C THR A 54 12.99 17.08 -3.37
N GLY A 55 12.28 16.02 -2.98
CA GLY A 55 12.18 14.79 -3.73
C GLY A 55 11.34 14.90 -5.01
N PRO A 56 11.47 13.91 -5.91
CA PRO A 56 10.80 13.90 -7.21
C PRO A 56 9.35 13.42 -7.15
N ARG A 57 8.79 13.16 -5.96
CA ARG A 57 7.41 12.67 -5.76
C ARG A 57 6.78 13.40 -4.58
N MET A 58 5.47 13.61 -4.63
CA MET A 58 4.76 14.24 -3.51
C MET A 58 4.89 13.37 -2.24
N PRO A 59 5.16 13.97 -1.06
CA PRO A 59 5.15 13.21 0.19
C PRO A 59 3.74 12.76 0.55
N SER A 60 3.62 11.85 1.52
CA SER A 60 2.30 11.45 2.03
C SER A 60 1.55 12.65 2.62
N ARG A 61 0.21 12.63 2.55
CA ARG A 61 -0.64 13.68 3.11
C ARG A 61 -0.35 13.95 4.58
N ALA A 62 -0.17 12.88 5.36
CA ALA A 62 0.15 12.96 6.79
C ALA A 62 1.51 13.62 7.03
N MET A 63 2.54 13.24 6.27
CA MET A 63 3.86 13.87 6.34
C MET A 63 3.78 15.36 6.02
N ALA A 64 3.10 15.74 4.93
CA ALA A 64 2.95 17.15 4.53
C ALA A 64 2.24 17.99 5.60
N ALA A 65 1.14 17.48 6.15
CA ALA A 65 0.39 18.15 7.21
C ALA A 65 1.21 18.31 8.49
N ASN A 66 1.83 17.22 8.96
CA ASN A 66 2.59 17.22 10.21
C ASN A 66 3.82 18.12 10.11
N LEU A 67 4.57 18.05 9.00
CA LEU A 67 5.73 18.89 8.75
C LEU A 67 5.34 20.37 8.76
N ALA A 68 4.30 20.75 8.01
CA ALA A 68 3.85 22.14 7.98
C ALA A 68 3.30 22.62 9.33
N LYS A 69 2.58 21.75 10.06
CA LYS A 69 2.04 22.05 11.38
C LYS A 69 3.12 22.28 12.43
N VAL A 70 4.15 21.44 12.46
CA VAL A 70 5.28 21.57 13.41
C VAL A 70 6.10 22.82 13.13
N VAL A 71 6.26 23.19 11.86
CA VAL A 71 7.11 24.32 11.47
C VAL A 71 6.38 25.66 11.54
N GLY A 72 5.14 25.73 11.05
CA GLY A 72 4.40 27.00 10.90
C GLY A 72 2.97 26.99 11.45
N GLY A 73 2.59 25.97 12.21
CA GLY A 73 1.28 25.86 12.85
C GLY A 73 0.13 25.46 11.92
N GLU A 74 -1.09 25.53 12.44
CA GLU A 74 -2.29 25.01 11.77
C GLU A 74 -2.62 25.72 10.46
N ALA A 75 -2.38 27.05 10.39
CA ALA A 75 -2.59 27.84 9.18
C ALA A 75 -1.64 27.43 8.05
N ALA A 76 -0.39 27.12 8.39
CA ALA A 76 0.59 26.61 7.43
C ALA A 76 0.20 25.20 6.96
N ALA A 77 -0.27 24.33 7.87
CA ALA A 77 -0.76 23.00 7.52
C ALA A 77 -1.93 23.03 6.53
N LYS A 78 -2.90 23.92 6.73
CA LYS A 78 -4.04 24.10 5.80
C LYS A 78 -3.56 24.55 4.42
N THR A 79 -2.61 25.47 4.36
CA THR A 79 -2.03 25.97 3.11
C THR A 79 -1.22 24.88 2.40
N ALA A 80 -0.38 24.17 3.14
CA ALA A 80 0.39 23.03 2.64
C ALA A 80 -0.52 21.95 2.07
N LEU A 81 -1.62 21.61 2.73
CA LEU A 81 -2.57 20.62 2.26
C LEU A 81 -3.32 21.04 0.98
N ARG A 82 -3.64 22.33 0.84
CA ARG A 82 -4.22 22.87 -0.40
C ARG A 82 -3.24 22.73 -1.57
N LEU A 83 -1.98 23.14 -1.37
CA LEU A 83 -0.93 23.01 -2.38
C LEU A 83 -0.61 21.54 -2.68
N TRP A 84 -0.60 20.69 -1.65
CA TRP A 84 -0.41 19.26 -1.78
C TRP A 84 -1.48 18.63 -2.66
N SER A 85 -2.76 18.98 -2.43
CA SER A 85 -3.87 18.47 -3.25
C SER A 85 -3.71 18.85 -4.71
N ALA A 86 -3.35 20.12 -5.00
CA ALA A 86 -3.09 20.57 -6.36
C ALA A 86 -1.88 19.85 -6.99
N GLY A 87 -0.79 19.67 -6.22
CA GLY A 87 0.40 18.94 -6.67
C GLY A 87 0.13 17.46 -6.95
N VAL A 88 -0.74 16.81 -6.17
CA VAL A 88 -1.15 15.42 -6.43
C VAL A 88 -2.03 15.32 -7.68
N HIS A 89 -2.94 16.27 -7.91
CA HIS A 89 -3.68 16.34 -9.15
C HIS A 89 -2.77 16.51 -10.36
N GLU A 90 -1.75 17.37 -10.27
CA GLU A 90 -0.73 17.51 -11.32
C GLU A 90 0.12 16.25 -11.50
N GLU A 91 0.56 15.58 -10.42
CA GLU A 91 1.32 14.33 -10.52
C GLU A 91 0.51 13.23 -11.19
N ARG A 92 -0.81 13.18 -10.94
CA ARG A 92 -1.75 12.26 -11.60
C ARG A 92 -2.04 12.66 -13.04
N GLY A 93 -2.24 13.96 -13.30
CA GLY A 93 -2.45 14.49 -14.65
C GLY A 93 -1.24 14.26 -15.56
N LEU A 94 -0.01 14.41 -15.03
CA LEU A 94 1.22 14.07 -15.76
C LEU A 94 1.35 12.56 -16.03
N ALA A 95 0.79 11.71 -15.17
CA ALA A 95 0.68 10.27 -15.44
C ALA A 95 -0.39 9.96 -16.50
N GLU A 96 -1.47 10.75 -16.55
CA GLU A 96 -2.54 10.64 -17.55
C GLU A 96 -2.13 11.21 -18.92
N THR A 97 -1.31 12.27 -18.98
CA THR A 97 -0.88 12.90 -20.25
C THR A 97 0.26 12.15 -20.96
N ALA A 98 0.70 11.01 -20.42
CA ALA A 98 1.72 10.15 -21.04
C ALA A 98 1.13 8.99 -21.85
N VAL A 99 -0.20 8.93 -22.01
CA VAL A 99 -0.88 7.94 -22.86
C VAL A 99 -1.76 8.68 -23.84
N ASP A 100 -1.48 8.42 -25.11
CA ASP A 100 -2.03 9.04 -26.32
C ASP A 100 -3.57 9.03 -26.37
N ASP A 101 -4.10 10.03 -27.10
CA ASP A 101 -5.50 10.31 -27.42
C ASP A 101 -6.37 9.07 -27.68
N SER A 102 -7.51 8.95 -26.99
CA SER A 102 -8.79 8.43 -27.53
C SER A 102 -9.96 8.59 -26.55
N ALA A 103 -10.88 9.50 -26.92
CA ALA A 103 -12.35 9.46 -26.79
C ALA A 103 -13.05 8.84 -25.56
N ASP A 104 -13.90 9.66 -24.94
CA ASP A 104 -15.20 9.33 -24.33
C ASP A 104 -15.33 7.96 -23.65
N HIS A 105 -14.67 7.74 -22.51
CA HIS A 105 -15.01 6.64 -21.60
C HIS A 105 -15.14 7.14 -20.17
N GLU A 106 -16.20 6.67 -19.51
CA GLU A 106 -16.40 6.74 -18.06
C GLU A 106 -15.07 6.42 -17.34
N PRO A 107 -14.67 7.21 -16.33
CA PRO A 107 -13.32 7.12 -15.78
C PRO A 107 -13.02 5.68 -15.35
N PRO A 108 -11.97 5.04 -15.91
CA PRO A 108 -11.65 3.67 -15.54
C PRO A 108 -11.29 3.63 -14.06
N ALA A 109 -11.76 2.59 -13.37
CA ALA A 109 -11.39 2.33 -11.98
C ALA A 109 -9.86 2.41 -11.84
N ALA A 110 -9.39 3.17 -10.83
CA ALA A 110 -7.97 3.39 -10.59
C ALA A 110 -7.21 2.05 -10.60
N PRO A 111 -6.02 1.98 -11.26
CA PRO A 111 -5.27 0.75 -11.39
C PRO A 111 -4.90 0.21 -10.01
N THR A 112 -5.16 -1.08 -9.79
CA THR A 112 -4.83 -1.78 -8.54
C THR A 112 -3.33 -2.09 -8.49
N ALA A 113 -2.81 -2.48 -7.32
CA ALA A 113 -1.42 -2.92 -7.22
C ALA A 113 -1.15 -4.15 -8.13
N LEU A 114 -2.17 -5.00 -8.32
CA LEU A 114 -2.16 -6.12 -9.26
C LEU A 114 -1.99 -5.65 -10.71
N ASP A 115 -2.71 -4.60 -11.10
CA ASP A 115 -2.63 -4.02 -12.45
C ASP A 115 -1.23 -3.47 -12.70
N ILE A 116 -0.64 -2.80 -11.71
CA ILE A 116 0.71 -2.27 -11.76
C ILE A 116 1.74 -3.41 -11.82
N ALA A 117 1.58 -4.47 -11.02
CA ALA A 117 2.47 -5.62 -11.01
C ALA A 117 2.48 -6.35 -12.37
N ARG A 118 1.31 -6.49 -13.01
CA ARG A 118 1.18 -7.06 -14.36
C ARG A 118 1.95 -6.27 -15.41
N VAL A 119 1.90 -4.95 -15.35
CA VAL A 119 2.63 -4.07 -16.28
C VAL A 119 4.15 -4.16 -16.06
N ILE A 120 4.59 -4.26 -14.81
CA ILE A 120 6.02 -4.28 -14.47
C ILE A 120 6.69 -5.62 -14.80
N LEU A 121 6.02 -6.74 -14.56
CA LEU A 121 6.66 -8.07 -14.62
C LEU A 121 6.67 -8.70 -16.02
N GLY A 122 5.85 -8.21 -16.96
CA GLY A 122 5.79 -8.70 -18.34
C GLY A 122 5.43 -10.18 -18.48
N ASP A 123 5.06 -10.61 -19.68
CA ASP A 123 4.55 -11.98 -19.94
C ASP A 123 5.61 -13.09 -19.76
N ASN A 124 6.89 -12.75 -19.75
CA ASN A 124 7.98 -13.73 -19.81
C ASN A 124 8.37 -14.36 -18.44
N GLU A 125 7.97 -13.78 -17.30
CA GLU A 125 8.20 -14.38 -15.97
C GLU A 125 7.02 -15.25 -15.47
N ARG A 126 5.89 -15.26 -16.19
CA ARG A 126 4.68 -16.01 -15.79
C ARG A 126 4.91 -17.53 -15.74
N ALA A 127 5.68 -18.09 -16.68
CA ALA A 127 5.84 -19.55 -16.78
C ALA A 127 6.76 -20.17 -15.71
N ALA A 128 7.82 -19.44 -15.28
CA ALA A 128 8.77 -19.95 -14.29
C ALA A 128 8.22 -19.88 -12.85
N THR A 129 7.32 -18.94 -12.58
CA THR A 129 6.75 -18.70 -11.24
C THR A 129 5.63 -19.70 -10.92
N ASP A 130 4.96 -20.23 -11.95
CA ASP A 130 3.79 -21.09 -11.85
C ASP A 130 4.12 -22.50 -11.31
N GLU A 131 5.29 -23.06 -11.66
CA GLU A 131 5.69 -24.40 -11.19
C GLU A 131 6.19 -24.39 -9.73
N VAL A 132 6.90 -23.33 -9.32
CA VAL A 132 7.35 -23.14 -7.93
C VAL A 132 6.17 -22.88 -7.01
N ALA A 133 5.19 -22.11 -7.46
CA ALA A 133 3.96 -21.85 -6.73
C ALA A 133 3.14 -23.14 -6.49
N ARG A 134 2.92 -23.95 -7.55
CA ARG A 134 2.20 -25.24 -7.45
C ARG A 134 2.86 -26.23 -6.48
N ARG A 135 4.20 -26.36 -6.48
CA ARG A 135 4.92 -27.26 -5.56
C ARG A 135 4.90 -26.80 -4.10
N ARG A 136 4.75 -25.49 -3.85
CA ARG A 136 4.81 -24.89 -2.51
C ARG A 136 3.44 -24.76 -1.84
N TRP A 137 2.34 -24.97 -2.58
CA TRP A 137 0.95 -24.81 -2.13
C TRP A 137 0.30 -26.06 -1.52
N SER A 138 1.01 -27.19 -1.41
CA SER A 138 0.49 -28.36 -0.72
C SER A 138 0.69 -28.23 0.80
N LEU A 139 -0.37 -27.87 1.55
CA LEU A 139 -0.41 -28.18 2.98
C LEU A 139 -1.15 -29.49 3.22
N PRO A 140 -0.65 -30.35 4.12
CA PRO A 140 -1.45 -31.45 4.63
C PRO A 140 -2.65 -30.89 5.37
N ALA A 141 -3.85 -31.32 5.00
CA ALA A 141 -5.09 -31.01 5.70
C ALA A 141 -4.97 -31.50 7.15
N ARG A 142 -4.70 -30.59 8.09
CA ARG A 142 -4.71 -30.93 9.52
C ARG A 142 -6.17 -31.16 9.95
N PRO A 143 -6.46 -32.24 10.71
CA PRO A 143 -7.78 -32.43 11.31
C PRO A 143 -8.18 -31.19 12.12
N GLY A 144 -9.41 -30.68 11.92
CA GLY A 144 -9.91 -29.48 12.61
C GLY A 144 -9.62 -28.13 11.93
N TYR A 145 -9.04 -28.11 10.73
CA TYR A 145 -8.74 -26.88 9.96
C TYR A 145 -9.38 -26.86 8.57
N ARG A 146 -10.59 -27.44 8.43
CA ARG A 146 -11.27 -27.61 7.14
C ARG A 146 -11.76 -26.27 6.59
N ALA A 147 -12.35 -25.42 7.44
CA ALA A 147 -12.84 -24.11 7.02
C ALA A 147 -11.69 -23.17 6.65
N ARG A 148 -10.59 -23.20 7.43
CA ARG A 148 -9.37 -22.46 7.08
C ARG A 148 -8.74 -22.95 5.77
N ALA A 149 -8.70 -24.26 5.54
CA ALA A 149 -8.17 -24.81 4.30
C ALA A 149 -9.05 -24.46 3.09
N ALA A 150 -10.37 -24.46 3.25
CA ALA A 150 -11.33 -24.05 2.22
C ALA A 150 -11.16 -22.57 1.86
N LEU A 151 -11.07 -21.67 2.86
CA LEU A 151 -10.79 -20.25 2.62
C LEU A 151 -9.49 -20.05 1.84
N ALA A 152 -8.41 -20.70 2.26
CA ALA A 152 -7.13 -20.57 1.58
C ALA A 152 -7.17 -21.16 0.15
N ALA A 153 -7.93 -22.23 -0.08
CA ALA A 153 -8.12 -22.82 -1.40
C ALA A 153 -8.88 -21.88 -2.33
N GLU A 154 -9.96 -21.25 -1.84
CA GLU A 154 -10.72 -20.26 -2.58
C GLU A 154 -9.85 -19.07 -3.00
N MET A 155 -9.13 -18.49 -2.03
CA MET A 155 -8.26 -17.35 -2.30
C MET A 155 -7.16 -17.71 -3.32
N ARG A 156 -6.67 -18.95 -3.32
CA ARG A 156 -5.72 -19.41 -4.34
C ARG A 156 -6.38 -19.57 -5.72
N GLY A 157 -7.61 -20.10 -5.77
CA GLY A 157 -8.37 -20.22 -7.02
C GLY A 157 -8.57 -18.86 -7.68
N LEU A 158 -9.10 -17.90 -6.92
CA LEU A 158 -9.34 -16.53 -7.39
C LEU A 158 -8.04 -15.83 -7.84
N ALA A 159 -6.93 -16.03 -7.12
CA ALA A 159 -5.64 -15.50 -7.54
C ALA A 159 -5.12 -16.16 -8.84
N ALA A 160 -5.30 -17.47 -9.00
CA ALA A 160 -4.87 -18.19 -10.18
C ALA A 160 -5.67 -17.82 -11.44
N GLU A 161 -6.98 -17.59 -11.30
CA GLU A 161 -7.86 -17.16 -12.40
C GLU A 161 -7.39 -15.85 -13.05
N VAL A 162 -6.84 -14.95 -12.24
CA VAL A 162 -6.30 -13.67 -12.70
C VAL A 162 -4.81 -13.75 -13.04
N GLY A 163 -4.20 -14.93 -13.01
CA GLY A 163 -2.77 -15.15 -13.23
C GLY A 163 -1.89 -14.42 -12.22
N ALA A 164 -2.40 -14.20 -11.00
CA ALA A 164 -1.66 -13.58 -9.92
C ALA A 164 -0.88 -14.63 -9.13
N VAL A 165 0.37 -14.32 -8.84
CA VAL A 165 1.18 -15.15 -7.95
C VAL A 165 1.04 -14.67 -6.51
N ALA A 166 1.14 -15.59 -5.56
CA ALA A 166 0.94 -15.30 -4.14
C ALA A 166 1.89 -14.21 -3.59
N ASP A 167 3.03 -13.99 -4.25
CA ASP A 167 3.99 -12.93 -3.91
C ASP A 167 3.47 -11.51 -4.22
N TRP A 168 2.42 -11.38 -5.05
CA TRP A 168 1.80 -10.07 -5.35
C TRP A 168 0.88 -9.58 -4.23
N PHE A 169 0.52 -10.46 -3.29
CA PHE A 169 -0.33 -10.14 -2.14
C PHE A 169 0.44 -10.03 -0.82
N ILE A 170 1.75 -9.76 -0.88
CA ILE A 170 2.59 -9.54 0.29
C ILE A 170 2.28 -8.15 0.87
N CYS A 171 1.63 -8.12 2.03
CA CYS A 171 1.45 -6.88 2.80
C CYS A 171 2.81 -6.28 3.20
N GLU A 172 2.90 -4.95 3.22
CA GLU A 172 4.12 -4.12 3.41
C GLU A 172 4.93 -4.34 4.70
N THR A 173 4.72 -5.40 5.47
CA THR A 173 5.51 -5.71 6.65
C THR A 173 6.31 -7.01 6.47
N THR A 174 7.60 -6.80 6.20
CA THR A 174 8.75 -7.72 6.32
C THR A 174 8.91 -8.85 5.28
N ARG A 175 9.95 -8.65 4.46
CA ARG A 175 10.93 -9.63 3.93
C ARG A 175 10.42 -11.06 3.67
N ARG A 176 10.32 -11.39 2.39
CA ARG A 176 10.40 -12.76 1.83
C ARG A 176 9.69 -13.82 2.67
N ASN A 177 8.37 -13.92 2.56
CA ASN A 177 7.63 -15.17 2.66
C ASN A 177 6.21 -14.93 2.13
N LEU A 178 5.67 -15.94 1.44
CA LEU A 178 4.28 -16.00 0.99
C LEU A 178 3.34 -15.57 2.13
N SER A 179 2.29 -14.81 1.79
CA SER A 179 1.23 -14.47 2.75
C SER A 179 0.71 -15.75 3.44
N ASP A 180 0.92 -15.88 4.76
CA ASP A 180 0.61 -17.08 5.54
C ASP A 180 -0.85 -17.54 5.40
N TRP A 181 -1.75 -16.61 5.07
CA TRP A 181 -3.16 -16.86 4.80
C TRP A 181 -3.42 -17.53 3.45
N LEU A 182 -2.66 -17.23 2.39
CA LEU A 182 -2.71 -17.96 1.12
C LEU A 182 -2.19 -19.40 1.26
N CYS A 183 -1.33 -19.62 2.27
CA CYS A 183 -0.87 -20.94 2.67
C CYS A 183 -1.78 -21.59 3.74
N GLY A 184 -2.93 -21.01 4.11
CA GLY A 184 -3.81 -21.58 5.13
C GLY A 184 -3.16 -21.76 6.52
N ARG A 185 -2.01 -21.12 6.77
CA ARG A 185 -1.32 -21.13 8.08
C ARG A 185 -1.96 -20.14 9.03
N ALA A 186 -2.47 -19.03 8.50
CA ALA A 186 -3.20 -18.00 9.22
C ALA A 186 -4.59 -17.76 8.59
N ILE A 187 -5.48 -17.13 9.36
CA ILE A 187 -6.72 -16.55 8.83
C ILE A 187 -6.39 -15.09 8.53
N PRO A 188 -6.71 -14.57 7.32
CA PRO A 188 -6.47 -13.17 7.01
C PRO A 188 -7.32 -12.27 7.91
N SER A 189 -6.81 -11.08 8.24
CA SER A 189 -7.65 -10.04 8.85
C SER A 189 -8.74 -9.60 7.85
N LEU A 190 -9.81 -8.99 8.35
CA LEU A 190 -10.84 -8.43 7.47
C LEU A 190 -10.25 -7.38 6.52
N HIS A 191 -9.30 -6.57 6.99
CA HIS A 191 -8.58 -5.60 6.16
C HIS A 191 -7.82 -6.29 5.01
N ASN A 192 -7.10 -7.39 5.29
CA ASN A 192 -6.39 -8.14 4.25
C ASN A 192 -7.36 -8.77 3.25
N LEU A 193 -8.51 -9.25 3.73
CA LEU A 193 -9.56 -9.81 2.89
C LEU A 193 -10.17 -8.74 1.96
N VAL A 194 -10.43 -7.54 2.49
CA VAL A 194 -10.92 -6.38 1.74
C VAL A 194 -9.93 -5.96 0.66
N ASN A 195 -8.65 -5.83 1.02
CA ASN A 195 -7.61 -5.51 0.04
C ASN A 195 -7.51 -6.61 -1.03
N PHE A 196 -7.53 -7.88 -0.64
CA PHE A 196 -7.48 -9.00 -1.58
C PHE A 196 -8.59 -8.97 -2.61
N GLY A 197 -9.86 -8.82 -2.18
CA GLY A 197 -10.96 -8.77 -3.13
C GLY A 197 -11.01 -7.48 -3.94
N TYR A 198 -10.49 -6.36 -3.41
CA TYR A 198 -10.33 -5.12 -4.17
C TYR A 198 -9.29 -5.29 -5.30
N GLU A 199 -8.12 -5.86 -4.98
CA GLU A 199 -7.05 -6.13 -5.95
C GLU A 199 -7.52 -7.05 -7.09
N LEU A 200 -8.39 -8.02 -6.77
CA LEU A 200 -8.99 -8.94 -7.73
C LEU A 200 -10.24 -8.41 -8.42
N ARG A 201 -10.77 -7.26 -7.99
CA ARG A 201 -12.04 -6.70 -8.46
C ARG A 201 -13.19 -7.72 -8.41
N LEU A 202 -13.30 -8.42 -7.29
CA LEU A 202 -14.36 -9.41 -7.10
C LEU A 202 -15.74 -8.77 -7.23
N ASP A 203 -16.65 -9.48 -7.89
CA ASP A 203 -18.06 -9.12 -7.93
C ASP A 203 -18.75 -9.43 -6.59
N GLU A 204 -20.02 -9.06 -6.47
CA GLU A 204 -20.80 -9.25 -5.23
C GLU A 204 -20.89 -10.74 -4.82
N ALA A 205 -20.96 -11.64 -5.80
CA ALA A 205 -21.00 -13.08 -5.56
C ALA A 205 -19.67 -13.59 -4.98
N GLY A 206 -18.55 -13.21 -5.58
CA GLY A 206 -17.21 -13.53 -5.10
C GLY A 206 -16.95 -12.96 -3.70
N TRP A 207 -17.40 -11.73 -3.43
CA TRP A 207 -17.34 -11.14 -2.08
C TRP A 207 -18.13 -11.94 -1.06
N THR A 208 -19.36 -12.34 -1.40
CA THR A 208 -20.25 -13.08 -0.52
C THR A 208 -19.66 -14.45 -0.17
N GLN A 209 -19.15 -15.18 -1.17
CA GLN A 209 -18.49 -16.47 -0.98
C GLN A 209 -17.25 -16.33 -0.09
N LEU A 210 -16.40 -15.34 -0.37
CA LEU A 210 -15.15 -15.13 0.36
C LEU A 210 -15.39 -14.74 1.83
N LEU A 211 -16.38 -13.87 2.10
CA LEU A 211 -16.77 -13.50 3.47
C LEU A 211 -17.41 -14.67 4.23
N GLY A 212 -18.19 -15.51 3.56
CA GLY A 212 -18.77 -16.72 4.15
C GLY A 212 -17.69 -17.69 4.62
N LEU A 213 -16.69 -17.96 3.76
CA LEU A 213 -15.55 -18.82 4.09
C LEU A 213 -14.68 -18.22 5.21
N HIS A 214 -14.48 -16.89 5.22
CA HIS A 214 -13.77 -16.21 6.30
C HIS A 214 -14.48 -16.38 7.64
N THR A 215 -15.78 -16.15 7.66
CA THR A 215 -16.61 -16.31 8.87
C THR A 215 -16.55 -17.74 9.40
N ALA A 216 -16.65 -18.74 8.52
CA ALA A 216 -16.52 -20.14 8.90
C ALA A 216 -15.13 -20.47 9.47
N ALA A 217 -14.05 -19.95 8.87
CA ALA A 217 -12.69 -20.14 9.36
C ALA A 217 -12.46 -19.48 10.74
N VAL A 218 -13.02 -18.29 10.98
CA VAL A 218 -12.96 -17.61 12.29
C VAL A 218 -13.73 -18.40 13.34
N ALA A 219 -14.92 -18.91 13.02
CA ALA A 219 -15.71 -19.74 13.91
C ALA A 219 -14.97 -21.04 14.29
N GLU A 220 -14.37 -21.73 13.31
CA GLU A 220 -13.53 -22.92 13.50
C GLU A 220 -12.33 -22.61 14.43
N ALA A 221 -11.63 -21.50 14.21
CA ALA A 221 -10.51 -21.10 15.05
C ALA A 221 -10.94 -20.81 16.51
N ARG A 222 -12.10 -20.16 16.70
CA ARG A 222 -12.65 -19.91 18.03
C ARG A 222 -12.99 -21.22 18.74
N ALA A 223 -13.66 -22.14 18.05
CA ALA A 223 -14.00 -23.46 18.59
C ALA A 223 -12.75 -24.22 19.03
N ASN A 224 -11.69 -24.24 18.21
CA ASN A 224 -10.43 -24.91 18.55
C ASN A 224 -9.66 -24.25 19.70
N THR A 225 -9.80 -22.93 19.88
CA THR A 225 -9.16 -22.21 21.00
C THR A 225 -9.84 -22.53 22.33
N SER A 226 -11.17 -22.70 22.33
CA SER A 226 -11.94 -23.08 23.53
C SER A 226 -11.61 -24.47 24.10
N TRP A 227 -11.08 -25.39 23.29
CA TRP A 227 -10.66 -26.72 23.77
C TRP A 227 -9.34 -26.70 24.57
N HIS A 228 -8.48 -25.70 24.37
CA HIS A 228 -7.20 -25.60 25.07
C HIS A 228 -7.27 -24.93 26.45
N VAL A 229 -8.41 -24.32 26.80
CA VAL A 229 -8.62 -23.69 28.12
C VAL A 229 -9.30 -24.65 29.12
N ALA A 230 -9.86 -25.77 28.65
CA ALA A 230 -10.68 -26.66 29.46
C ALA A 230 -9.92 -27.82 30.14
N TYR A 231 -8.60 -27.94 29.95
CA TYR A 231 -7.76 -28.90 30.68
C TYR A 231 -6.48 -28.20 31.14
N PRO A 232 -6.46 -27.62 32.36
CA PRO A 232 -5.21 -27.46 33.08
C PRO A 232 -4.70 -28.87 33.45
N GLU A 233 -3.43 -29.14 33.17
CA GLU A 233 -2.71 -30.32 33.68
C GLU A 233 -2.82 -30.45 35.20
#